data_AF-A0A2L2YD46-F1
#
_entry.id   AF-A0A2L2YD46-F1
#
_cell.length_a   1.000
_cell.length_b   1.000
_cell.length_c   1.000
_cell.angle_alpha   90.00
_cell.angle_beta   90.00
_cell.angle_gamma   90.00
#
_symmetry.space_group_name_H-M   'P 1'
#
loop_
_entity.id
_entity.type
_entity.pdbx_description
1 polymer ?
#
loop_
_entity_poly.entity_id
_entity_poly.type
_entity_poly.pdbx_seq_one_letter_code
_entity_poly.pdbx_strand_id
1 'polypeptide(L)'
;HPKLFQSVASNLGLHNMPSEAVVHSVFASVAEEIFRNGVTWGRIVALFAMTGALAMDCVKAGHPEYVLGLVQRMGIFVERDLAPWICQQGGWATLLTRFKKDSTTNYAKEVICFFFVAVFILIAWWIFVY
;
A
#
# COMPACT_ATOMS: atom_id res chain seq x y z
N HIS A 1 -42.99 7.94 -7.65
CA HIS A 1 -41.96 7.16 -8.37
C HIS A 1 -40.56 7.51 -7.86
N PRO A 2 -40.08 6.88 -6.78
CA PRO A 2 -38.78 7.19 -6.17
C PRO A 2 -37.58 6.62 -6.95
N LYS A 3 -37.80 5.60 -7.79
CA LYS A 3 -36.73 4.85 -8.47
C LYS A 3 -35.98 5.65 -9.53
N LEU A 4 -36.59 6.66 -10.14
CA LEU A 4 -35.95 7.48 -11.18
C LEU A 4 -34.99 8.51 -10.56
N PHE A 5 -35.36 9.15 -9.46
CA PHE A 5 -34.47 10.08 -8.75
C PHE A 5 -33.32 9.36 -8.05
N GLN A 6 -33.50 8.12 -7.60
CA GLN A 6 -32.43 7.31 -7.03
C GLN A 6 -31.41 6.87 -8.09
N SER A 7 -31.86 6.55 -9.30
CA SER A 7 -30.96 6.29 -10.42
C SER A 7 -30.24 7.56 -10.88
N VAL A 8 -30.91 8.72 -10.93
CA VAL A 8 -30.25 9.96 -11.36
C VAL A 8 -29.30 10.50 -10.29
N ALA A 9 -29.62 10.37 -8.99
CA ALA A 9 -28.71 10.71 -7.89
C ALA A 9 -27.52 9.73 -7.79
N SER A 10 -27.71 8.45 -8.10
CA SER A 10 -26.62 7.46 -8.27
C SER A 10 -25.75 7.78 -9.49
N ASN A 11 -26.34 8.27 -10.58
CA ASN A 11 -25.62 8.63 -11.79
C ASN A 11 -25.00 10.04 -11.76
N LEU A 12 -25.35 10.89 -10.78
CA LEU A 12 -24.90 12.30 -10.70
C LEU A 12 -24.27 12.71 -9.36
N GLY A 13 -24.01 11.79 -8.41
CA GLY A 13 -23.28 12.08 -7.17
C GLY A 13 -21.91 11.40 -7.18
N LEU A 14 -20.80 12.03 -7.55
CA LEU A 14 -20.37 13.36 -7.09
C LEU A 14 -20.60 13.54 -5.59
N HIS A 15 -20.18 12.55 -4.80
CA HIS A 15 -19.82 12.79 -3.42
C HIS A 15 -18.44 12.16 -3.15
N ASN A 16 -17.39 12.83 -3.62
CA ASN A 16 -16.03 12.84 -3.06
C ASN A 16 -15.52 11.55 -2.41
N MET A 17 -15.71 10.42 -3.06
CA MET A 17 -15.07 9.16 -2.70
C MET A 17 -13.86 9.06 -3.62
N PRO A 18 -12.61 8.93 -3.13
CA PRO A 18 -11.54 8.43 -3.98
C PRO A 18 -12.01 7.04 -4.43
N SER A 19 -12.64 6.98 -5.61
CA SER A 19 -13.15 5.74 -6.17
C SER A 19 -12.03 4.71 -6.14
N GLU A 20 -12.35 3.44 -5.89
CA GLU A 20 -11.36 2.36 -5.91
C GLU A 20 -10.46 2.46 -7.16
N ALA A 21 -11.04 2.86 -8.30
CA ALA A 21 -10.32 3.11 -9.55
C ALA A 21 -9.23 4.19 -9.47
N VAL A 22 -9.44 5.24 -8.66
CA VAL A 22 -8.46 6.31 -8.41
C VAL A 22 -7.31 5.79 -7.54
N VAL A 23 -7.60 5.00 -6.51
CA VAL A 23 -6.56 4.38 -5.68
C VAL A 23 -5.69 3.43 -6.53
N HIS A 24 -6.35 2.66 -7.39
CA HIS A 24 -5.68 1.76 -8.33
C HIS A 24 -4.86 2.49 -9.40
N SER A 25 -5.33 3.64 -9.90
CA SER A 25 -4.59 4.43 -10.89
C SER A 25 -3.37 5.09 -10.27
N VAL A 26 -3.52 5.65 -9.05
CA VAL A 26 -2.40 6.20 -8.27
C VAL A 26 -1.35 5.13 -8.00
N PHE A 27 -1.77 3.94 -7.57
CA PHE A 27 -0.85 2.81 -7.40
C PHE A 27 -0.09 2.51 -8.69
N ALA A 28 -0.79 2.40 -9.83
CA ALA A 28 -0.17 2.06 -11.10
C ALA A 28 0.84 3.12 -11.56
N SER A 29 0.49 4.41 -11.48
CA SER A 29 1.38 5.50 -11.88
C SER A 29 2.64 5.57 -11.03
N VAL A 30 2.52 5.38 -9.71
CA VAL A 30 3.70 5.43 -8.84
C VAL A 30 4.53 4.14 -8.97
N ALA A 31 3.91 2.98 -9.15
CA ALA A 31 4.63 1.74 -9.44
C ALA A 31 5.46 1.89 -10.74
N GLU A 32 4.87 2.45 -11.80
CA GLU A 32 5.58 2.71 -13.05
C GLU A 32 6.79 3.64 -12.85
N GLU A 33 6.63 4.73 -12.09
CA GLU A 33 7.74 5.65 -11.81
C GLU A 33 8.83 5.00 -10.94
N ILE A 34 8.47 4.20 -9.93
CA ILE A 34 9.42 3.46 -9.09
C ILE A 34 10.30 2.55 -9.95
N PHE A 35 9.72 1.87 -10.94
CA PHE A 35 10.42 0.88 -11.75
C PHE A 35 10.90 1.39 -13.11
N ARG A 36 10.67 2.67 -13.45
CA ARG A 36 11.07 3.27 -14.74
C ARG A 36 12.53 3.03 -15.11
N ASN A 37 13.42 3.11 -14.13
CA ASN A 37 14.87 2.95 -14.31
C ASN A 37 15.34 1.53 -13.94
N GLY A 38 14.47 0.51 -13.97
CA GLY A 38 14.79 -0.88 -13.62
C GLY A 38 14.34 -1.34 -12.22
N VAL A 39 14.51 -2.63 -11.95
CA VAL A 39 14.10 -3.28 -10.69
C VAL A 39 15.29 -3.43 -9.74
N THR A 40 15.11 -3.04 -8.48
CA THR A 40 16.07 -3.27 -7.41
C THR A 40 15.35 -3.66 -6.12
N TRP A 41 16.04 -4.35 -5.21
CA TRP A 41 15.46 -4.73 -3.92
C TRP A 41 14.96 -3.52 -3.12
N GLY A 42 15.66 -2.37 -3.17
CA GLY A 42 15.20 -1.14 -2.52
C GLY A 42 13.91 -0.57 -3.11
N ARG A 43 13.73 -0.69 -4.44
CA ARG A 43 12.50 -0.26 -5.13
C ARG A 43 11.33 -1.19 -4.86
N ILE A 44 11.59 -2.49 -4.73
CA ILE A 44 10.57 -3.45 -4.28
C ILE A 44 10.11 -3.04 -2.88
N VAL A 45 11.01 -2.82 -1.93
CA VAL A 45 10.63 -2.36 -0.58
C VAL A 45 9.86 -1.04 -0.60
N ALA A 46 10.26 -0.08 -1.44
CA ALA A 46 9.54 1.19 -1.61
C ALA A 46 8.11 0.99 -2.12
N LEU A 47 7.88 0.06 -3.04
CA LEU A 47 6.54 -0.31 -3.51
C LEU A 47 5.69 -0.84 -2.34
N PHE A 48 6.22 -1.75 -1.52
CA PHE A 48 5.51 -2.27 -0.34
C PHE A 48 5.16 -1.16 0.66
N ALA A 49 6.09 -0.24 0.94
CA ALA A 49 5.86 0.88 1.84
C ALA A 49 4.78 1.84 1.30
N MET A 50 4.84 2.14 0.00
CA MET A 50 3.84 2.98 -0.68
C MET A 50 2.45 2.37 -0.65
N THR A 51 2.31 1.08 -0.98
CA THR A 51 1.01 0.40 -0.92
C THR A 51 0.45 0.38 0.50
N GLY A 52 1.32 0.21 1.50
CA GLY A 52 0.93 0.32 2.92
C GLY A 52 0.43 1.71 3.30
N ALA A 53 1.10 2.76 2.81
CA ALA A 53 0.65 4.14 3.01
C ALA A 53 -0.72 4.41 2.34
N LEU A 54 -0.88 3.99 1.09
CA LEU A 54 -2.15 4.09 0.36
C LEU A 54 -3.27 3.30 1.05
N ALA A 55 -2.98 2.11 1.57
CA ALA A 55 -3.94 1.31 2.33
C ALA A 55 -4.39 2.04 3.61
N MET A 56 -3.46 2.66 4.34
CA MET A 56 -3.81 3.48 5.51
C MET A 56 -4.66 4.69 5.12
N ASP A 57 -4.36 5.33 4.00
CA ASP A 57 -5.14 6.47 3.50
C ASP A 57 -6.57 6.04 3.12
N CYS A 58 -6.74 4.85 2.52
CA CYS A 58 -8.07 4.27 2.27
C CYS A 58 -8.87 4.05 3.56
N VAL A 59 -8.23 3.50 4.61
CA VAL A 59 -8.89 3.28 5.90
C VAL A 59 -9.26 4.62 6.56
N LYS A 60 -8.36 5.61 6.54
CA LYS A 60 -8.62 6.95 7.08
C LYS A 60 -9.72 7.69 6.31
N ALA A 61 -9.83 7.46 5.00
CA ALA A 61 -10.89 8.01 4.17
C ALA A 61 -12.26 7.34 4.41
N GLY A 62 -12.34 6.30 5.26
CA GLY A 62 -13.57 5.57 5.54
C GLY A 62 -13.90 4.49 4.51
N HIS A 63 -12.90 4.04 3.73
CA HIS A 63 -13.07 3.06 2.65
C HIS A 63 -12.13 1.85 2.82
N PRO A 64 -12.24 1.10 3.94
CA PRO A 64 -11.40 -0.07 4.20
C PRO A 64 -11.57 -1.18 3.14
N GLU A 65 -12.71 -1.23 2.44
CA GLU A 65 -12.99 -2.18 1.36
C GLU A 65 -12.00 -2.07 0.19
N TYR A 66 -11.41 -0.89 -0.04
CA TYR A 66 -10.45 -0.65 -1.13
C TYR A 66 -9.07 -1.24 -0.85
N VAL A 67 -8.76 -1.51 0.42
CA VAL A 67 -7.47 -2.09 0.81
C VAL A 67 -7.28 -3.47 0.19
N LEU A 68 -8.33 -4.30 0.20
CA LEU A 68 -8.24 -5.65 -0.36
C LEU A 68 -7.96 -5.62 -1.86
N GLY A 69 -8.67 -4.78 -2.61
CA GLY A 69 -8.43 -4.60 -4.03
C GLY A 69 -7.01 -4.10 -4.30
N LEU A 70 -6.54 -3.11 -3.54
CA LEU A 70 -5.19 -2.55 -3.67
C LEU A 70 -4.10 -3.62 -3.44
N VAL A 71 -4.24 -4.42 -2.38
CA VAL A 71 -3.30 -5.52 -2.08
C VAL A 71 -3.32 -6.58 -3.18
N GLN A 72 -4.50 -6.93 -3.71
CA GLN A 72 -4.61 -7.86 -4.84
C GLN A 72 -3.90 -7.32 -6.08
N ARG A 73 -4.11 -6.04 -6.42
CA ARG A 73 -3.45 -5.40 -7.57
C ARG A 73 -1.94 -5.38 -7.40
N MET A 74 -1.46 -5.07 -6.20
CA MET A 74 -0.04 -5.15 -5.88
C MET A 74 0.48 -6.59 -6.04
N GLY A 75 -0.25 -7.59 -5.56
CA GLY A 75 0.11 -9.00 -5.71
C GLY A 75 0.29 -9.39 -7.17
N ILE A 76 -0.66 -9.01 -8.04
CA ILE A 76 -0.59 -9.26 -9.48
C ILE A 76 0.63 -8.58 -10.10
N PHE A 77 0.91 -7.33 -9.71
CA PHE A 77 2.09 -6.60 -10.20
C PHE A 77 3.40 -7.28 -9.78
N VAL A 78 3.49 -7.72 -8.52
CA VAL A 78 4.65 -8.46 -8.01
C VAL A 78 4.83 -9.78 -8.77
N GLU A 79 3.75 -10.53 -8.98
CA GLU A 79 3.80 -11.81 -9.68
C GLU A 79 4.19 -11.66 -11.15
N ARG A 80 3.60 -10.68 -11.86
CA ARG A 80 3.81 -10.49 -13.29
C ARG A 80 5.15 -9.83 -13.61
N ASP A 81 5.45 -8.73 -12.93
CA ASP A 81 6.52 -7.81 -13.33
C ASP A 81 7.78 -7.98 -12.46
N LEU A 82 7.64 -8.38 -11.19
CA LEU A 82 8.78 -8.50 -10.28
C LEU A 82 9.26 -9.93 -10.10
N ALA A 83 8.39 -10.94 -10.16
CA ALA A 83 8.77 -12.34 -9.92
C ALA A 83 9.89 -12.85 -10.84
N PRO A 84 9.92 -12.53 -12.16
CA PRO A 84 11.02 -12.96 -13.03
C PRO A 84 12.37 -12.41 -12.55
N TRP A 85 12.41 -11.14 -12.17
CA TRP A 85 13.62 -10.50 -11.65
C TRP A 85 14.02 -11.08 -10.29
N ILE A 86 13.06 -11.27 -9.39
CA ILE A 86 13.29 -11.85 -8.06
C ILE A 86 13.91 -13.24 -8.16
N CYS A 87 13.38 -14.09 -9.04
CA CYS A 87 13.93 -15.42 -9.29
C CYS A 87 15.37 -15.34 -9.82
N GLN A 88 15.67 -14.42 -10.74
CA GLN A 88 17.04 -14.20 -11.25
C GLN A 88 18.01 -13.75 -10.15
N GLN A 89 17.53 -13.02 -9.14
CA GLN A 89 18.34 -12.55 -8.02
C GLN A 89 18.51 -13.61 -6.91
N GLY A 90 18.09 -14.86 -7.11
CA GLY A 90 18.16 -15.92 -6.08
C GLY A 90 16.96 -15.98 -5.15
N GLY A 91 15.85 -15.34 -5.54
CA GLY A 91 14.59 -15.36 -4.80
C GLY A 91 14.54 -14.38 -3.63
N TRP A 92 13.43 -14.41 -2.89
CA TRP A 92 13.19 -13.54 -1.74
C TRP A 92 14.20 -13.72 -0.60
N ALA A 93 14.88 -14.88 -0.52
CA ALA A 93 15.95 -15.11 0.45
C ALA A 93 17.12 -14.12 0.29
N THR A 94 17.39 -13.68 -0.94
CA THR A 94 18.43 -12.66 -1.22
C THR A 94 18.09 -11.31 -0.61
N LEU A 95 16.80 -10.96 -0.48
CA LEU A 95 16.39 -9.77 0.26
C LEU A 95 16.87 -9.87 1.71
N LEU A 96 16.61 -11.01 2.36
CA LEU A 96 16.99 -11.23 3.75
C LEU A 96 18.49 -11.18 3.95
N THR A 97 19.29 -11.78 3.06
CA THR A 97 20.76 -11.78 3.18
C THR A 97 21.36 -10.40 2.90
N ARG A 98 20.82 -9.66 1.93
CA ARG A 98 21.32 -8.34 1.53
C ARG A 98 20.94 -7.23 2.52
N PHE A 99 19.80 -7.38 3.19
CA PHE A 99 19.38 -6.53 4.31
C PHE A 99 19.74 -7.14 5.68
N LYS A 100 20.41 -8.30 5.73
CA LYS A 100 21.05 -8.84 6.93
C LYS A 100 22.23 -7.94 7.24
N LYS A 101 21.95 -6.82 7.88
CA LYS A 101 23.00 -5.95 8.38
C LYS A 101 23.66 -6.71 9.53
N ASP A 102 24.92 -7.06 9.37
CA ASP A 102 25.79 -7.35 10.51
C ASP A 102 25.60 -6.22 11.53
N SER A 103 25.20 -6.58 12.75
CA SER A 103 25.35 -5.75 13.95
C SER A 103 24.88 -4.29 13.83
N THR A 104 23.59 -4.02 13.60
CA THR A 104 22.99 -2.69 13.89
C THR A 104 21.60 -2.83 14.51
N THR A 105 21.61 -3.57 15.61
CA THR A 105 20.51 -3.86 16.53
C THR A 105 19.79 -2.62 17.09
N ASN A 106 20.30 -1.40 16.87
CA ASN A 106 19.72 -0.17 17.44
C ASN A 106 18.73 0.54 16.48
N TYR A 107 19.03 0.64 15.18
CA TYR A 107 18.14 1.33 14.23
C TYR A 107 16.87 0.55 13.90
N ALA A 108 16.98 -0.78 13.75
CA ALA A 108 15.81 -1.61 13.52
C ALA A 108 14.89 -1.63 14.76
N LYS A 109 15.47 -1.65 15.97
CA LYS A 109 14.69 -1.51 17.21
C LYS A 109 13.99 -0.16 17.28
N GLU A 110 14.68 0.95 16.97
CA GLU A 110 14.04 2.26 16.99
C GLU A 110 12.93 2.37 15.94
N VAL A 111 13.16 1.96 14.69
CA VAL A 111 12.12 2.04 13.64
C VAL A 111 10.92 1.15 13.96
N ILE A 112 11.16 -0.07 14.48
CA ILE A 112 10.10 -0.98 14.91
C ILE A 112 9.35 -0.38 16.10
N CYS A 113 10.06 0.17 17.11
CA CYS A 113 9.43 0.87 18.23
C CYS A 113 8.61 2.07 17.76
N PHE A 114 9.12 2.89 16.82
CA PHE A 114 8.36 4.00 16.23
C PHE A 114 7.12 3.51 15.50
N PHE A 115 7.20 2.40 14.77
CA PHE A 115 6.04 1.82 14.09
C PHE A 115 4.99 1.32 15.08
N PHE A 116 5.39 0.57 16.11
CA PHE A 116 4.48 0.06 17.13
C PHE A 116 3.90 1.19 17.99
N VAL A 117 4.69 2.21 18.34
CA VAL A 117 4.23 3.39 19.08
C VAL A 117 3.27 4.22 18.23
N ALA A 118 3.56 4.42 16.94
CA ALA A 118 2.65 5.11 16.02
C ALA A 118 1.34 4.33 15.86
N VAL A 119 1.40 3.01 15.68
CA VAL A 119 0.20 2.14 15.62
C VAL A 119 -0.58 2.21 16.93
N PHE A 120 0.10 2.20 18.08
CA PHE A 120 -0.55 2.29 19.40
C PHE A 120 -1.19 3.65 19.63
N ILE A 121 -0.54 4.75 19.25
CA ILE A 121 -1.09 6.11 19.33
C ILE A 121 -2.30 6.24 18.39
N LEU A 122 -2.23 5.68 17.18
CA LEU A 122 -3.33 5.70 16.22
C LEU A 122 -4.53 4.89 16.72
N ILE A 123 -4.30 3.73 17.34
CA ILE A 123 -5.36 2.91 17.96
C ILE A 123 -5.95 3.60 19.20
N ALA A 124 -5.11 4.15 20.08
CA ALA A 124 -5.56 4.86 21.27
C ALA A 124 -6.35 6.12 20.92
N TRP A 125 -5.92 6.85 19.88
CA TRP A 125 -6.65 7.99 19.36
C TRP A 125 -7.98 7.60 18.73
N TRP A 126 -8.03 6.47 18.01
CA TRP A 126 -9.27 5.90 17.48
C TRP A 126 -10.27 5.50 18.58
N ILE A 127 -9.80 5.02 19.74
CA ILE A 127 -10.66 4.63 20.89
C ILE A 127 -11.13 5.84 21.72
N PHE A 128 -10.37 6.93 21.76
CA PHE A 128 -10.72 8.10 22.58
C PHE A 128 -11.50 9.18 21.81
N VAL A 129 -11.47 9.15 20.47
CA VAL A 129 -12.18 10.11 19.61
C VAL A 129 -13.51 9.54 19.05
N TYR A 130 -13.68 8.23 19.04
CA TYR A 130 -14.93 7.53 18.72
C TYR A 130 -15.47 6.79 19.94
#